data_AF-A0A497KV56-F1
#
_entry.id   AF-A0A497KV56-F1
#
_cell.length_a   1.000
_cell.length_b   1.000
_cell.length_c   1.000
_cell.angle_alpha   90.00
_cell.angle_beta   90.00
_cell.angle_gamma   90.00
#
_symmetry.space_group_name_H-M   'P 1'
#
loop_
_entity.id
_entity.type
_entity.pdbx_description
1 polymer ?
#
loop_
_entity_poly.entity_id
_entity_poly.type
_entity_poly.pdbx_seq_one_letter_code
_entity_poly.pdbx_strand_id
1 'polypeptide(L)'
;MERLALFGGKPVRTEPLPTVNNKSGRNIGDEELKLLKEVVESGSLFRHSGKMVSKFEEEFAEFLGVKHAVTSTSGTAALHIATGAIGLGPGMEVIT
;
A
#
# COMPACT_ATOMS: atom_id res chain seq x y z
N MET A 1 19.67 -35.26 -4.70
CA MET A 1 19.42 -33.80 -4.79
C MET A 1 18.94 -33.53 -6.19
N GLU A 2 17.75 -32.95 -6.39
CA GLU A 2 17.24 -32.64 -7.74
C GLU A 2 18.13 -31.59 -8.41
N ARG A 3 18.30 -31.70 -9.74
CA ARG A 3 19.14 -30.78 -10.52
C ARG A 3 18.49 -29.39 -10.53
N LEU A 4 19.27 -28.33 -10.31
CA LEU A 4 18.74 -26.95 -10.41
C LEU A 4 18.26 -26.67 -11.84
N ALA A 5 17.21 -25.87 -11.96
CA ALA A 5 16.66 -25.44 -13.25
C ALA A 5 17.70 -24.71 -14.12
N LEU A 6 18.59 -23.94 -13.49
CA LEU A 6 19.72 -23.28 -14.16
C LEU A 6 20.65 -24.28 -14.89
N PHE A 7 20.68 -25.54 -14.45
CA PHE A 7 21.48 -26.63 -15.04
C PHE A 7 20.64 -27.66 -15.79
N GLY A 8 19.44 -27.30 -16.24
CA GLY A 8 18.55 -28.18 -17.02
C GLY A 8 17.68 -29.13 -16.18
N GLY A 9 17.53 -28.87 -14.88
CA GLY A 9 16.50 -29.52 -14.07
C GLY A 9 15.11 -28.94 -14.30
N LYS A 10 14.06 -29.59 -13.76
CA LYS A 10 12.69 -29.10 -13.87
C LYS A 10 12.52 -27.82 -13.03
N PRO A 11 12.05 -26.70 -13.60
CA PRO A 11 11.81 -25.49 -12.82
C PRO A 11 10.64 -25.68 -11.85
N VAL A 12 10.82 -25.21 -10.62
CA VAL A 12 9.76 -25.17 -9.59
C VAL A 12 8.57 -24.34 -10.05
N ARG A 13 8.82 -23.34 -10.91
CA ARG A 13 7.80 -22.44 -11.44
C ARG A 13 7.98 -22.24 -12.93
N THR A 14 6.93 -22.50 -13.69
CA THR A 14 6.92 -22.44 -15.16
C THR A 14 6.37 -21.14 -15.70
N GLU A 15 5.63 -20.37 -14.90
CA GLU A 15 5.14 -19.05 -15.27
C GLU A 15 6.09 -17.95 -14.77
N PRO A 16 6.09 -16.71 -15.31
CA PRO A 16 6.89 -15.57 -14.80
C PRO A 16 6.24 -14.87 -13.61
N LEU A 17 7.03 -14.35 -12.67
CA LEU A 17 6.47 -13.72 -11.47
C LEU A 17 5.60 -12.53 -11.88
N PRO A 18 4.58 -12.17 -11.06
CA PRO A 18 3.86 -10.92 -11.26
C PRO A 18 4.84 -9.76 -11.47
N THR A 19 4.52 -8.88 -12.42
CA THR A 19 5.38 -7.76 -12.80
C THR A 19 4.70 -6.45 -12.49
N VAL A 20 5.48 -5.39 -12.32
CA VAL A 20 4.94 -4.03 -12.17
C VAL A 20 4.40 -3.43 -13.46
N ASN A 21 4.67 -4.05 -14.62
CA ASN A 21 4.36 -3.52 -15.95
C ASN A 21 2.94 -3.86 -16.43
N ASN A 22 2.20 -4.66 -15.68
CA ASN A 22 0.82 -5.03 -16.02
C ASN A 22 0.03 -5.32 -14.72
N LYS A 23 -1.22 -5.77 -14.87
CA LYS A 23 -2.10 -6.08 -13.74
C LYS A 23 -1.81 -7.42 -13.04
N SER A 24 -0.83 -8.20 -13.51
CA SER A 24 -0.52 -9.49 -12.87
C SER A 24 -0.15 -9.28 -11.41
N GLY A 25 -0.74 -10.10 -10.52
CA GLY A 25 -0.54 -10.01 -9.07
C GLY A 25 -1.08 -8.74 -8.40
N ARG A 26 -1.98 -8.00 -9.04
CA ARG A 26 -2.65 -6.82 -8.47
C ARG A 26 -4.16 -7.01 -8.51
N ASN A 27 -4.83 -6.59 -7.44
CA ASN A 27 -6.29 -6.47 -7.41
C ASN A 27 -6.66 -5.08 -7.97
N ILE A 28 -6.79 -4.99 -9.29
CA ILE A 28 -7.26 -3.78 -9.99
C ILE A 28 -8.29 -4.23 -11.03
N GLY A 29 -9.54 -3.81 -10.87
CA GLY A 29 -10.67 -4.19 -11.71
C GLY A 29 -11.84 -3.20 -11.65
N ASP A 30 -13.06 -3.73 -11.77
CA ASP A 30 -14.28 -2.92 -11.90
C ASP A 30 -14.59 -2.11 -10.64
N GLU A 31 -14.18 -2.61 -9.47
CA GLU A 31 -14.35 -1.89 -8.20
C GLU A 31 -13.50 -0.63 -8.14
N GLU A 32 -12.20 -0.72 -8.46
CA GLU A 32 -11.30 0.44 -8.53
C GLU A 32 -11.78 1.45 -9.57
N LEU A 33 -12.25 0.98 -10.74
CA LEU A 33 -12.79 1.85 -11.79
C LEU A 33 -14.04 2.60 -11.33
N LYS A 34 -14.93 1.93 -10.59
CA LYS A 34 -16.14 2.54 -10.02
C LYS A 34 -15.79 3.64 -9.03
N LEU A 35 -14.88 3.37 -8.09
CA LEU A 35 -14.45 4.35 -7.08
C LEU A 35 -13.72 5.54 -7.72
N LEU A 36 -12.87 5.27 -8.72
CA LEU A 36 -12.21 6.32 -9.50
C LEU A 36 -13.24 7.23 -10.19
N LYS A 37 -14.23 6.64 -10.86
CA LYS A 37 -15.29 7.39 -11.53
C LYS A 37 -16.08 8.26 -10.56
N GLU A 38 -16.45 7.74 -9.39
CA GLU A 38 -17.13 8.50 -8.34
C GLU A 38 -16.33 9.75 -7.92
N VAL A 39 -15.02 9.60 -7.72
CA VAL A 39 -14.13 10.71 -7.35
C VAL A 39 -14.05 11.75 -8.47
N VAL A 40 -13.85 11.30 -9.71
CA VAL A 40 -13.75 12.20 -10.88
C VAL A 40 -15.06 12.96 -11.10
N GLU A 41 -16.21 12.29 -11.05
CA GLU A 41 -17.52 12.91 -11.24
C GLU A 41 -17.86 13.89 -10.10
N SER A 42 -17.39 13.63 -8.87
CA SER A 42 -17.59 14.55 -7.75
C SER A 42 -16.83 15.87 -7.89
N GLY A 43 -15.78 15.93 -8.72
CA GLY A 43 -14.86 17.06 -8.82
C GLY A 43 -14.02 17.32 -7.57
N SER A 44 -14.18 16.52 -6.51
CA SER A 44 -13.54 16.71 -5.21
C SER A 44 -12.39 15.73 -5.01
N LEU A 45 -11.26 16.02 -5.65
CA LEU A 45 -10.07 15.15 -5.63
C LEU A 45 -9.24 15.30 -4.35
N PHE A 46 -9.45 16.39 -3.60
CA PHE A 46 -8.62 16.75 -2.47
C PHE A 46 -9.15 16.13 -1.17
N ARG A 47 -8.24 15.65 -0.31
CA ARG A 47 -8.56 14.97 0.97
C ARG A 47 -9.59 15.72 1.82
N HIS A 48 -9.49 17.04 1.95
CA HIS A 48 -10.31 17.80 2.90
C HIS A 48 -11.72 18.07 2.38
N SER A 49 -11.91 18.09 1.06
CA SER A 49 -13.21 18.27 0.43
C SER A 49 -13.83 16.95 -0.02
N GLY A 50 -13.03 15.88 -0.15
CA GLY A 50 -13.44 14.54 -0.54
C GLY A 50 -13.61 13.61 0.66
N LYS A 51 -14.14 12.41 0.41
CA LYS A 51 -14.46 11.43 1.47
C LYS A 51 -13.64 10.15 1.41
N MET A 52 -12.97 9.86 0.28
CA MET A 52 -12.31 8.57 0.09
C MET A 52 -11.18 8.32 1.09
N VAL A 53 -10.46 9.38 1.47
CA VAL A 53 -9.34 9.26 2.40
C VAL A 53 -9.84 9.00 3.82
N SER A 54 -10.82 9.75 4.32
CA SER A 54 -11.38 9.52 5.66
C SER A 54 -12.06 8.17 5.77
N LYS A 55 -12.80 7.76 4.73
CA LYS A 55 -13.41 6.44 4.65
C LYS A 55 -12.36 5.33 4.75
N PHE A 56 -11.28 5.43 3.98
CA PHE A 56 -10.19 4.45 4.06
C PHE A 56 -9.54 4.43 5.44
N GLU A 57 -9.34 5.58 6.08
CA GLU A 57 -8.78 5.65 7.44
C GLU A 57 -9.66 4.96 8.48
N GLU A 58 -10.98 5.14 8.39
CA GLU A 58 -11.95 4.46 9.26
C GLU A 58 -11.91 2.94 9.06
N GLU A 59 -12.03 2.48 7.81
CA GLU A 59 -12.01 1.05 7.46
C GLU A 59 -10.66 0.40 7.82
N PHE A 60 -9.55 1.11 7.62
CA PHE A 60 -8.22 0.59 7.92
C PHE A 60 -7.93 0.57 9.43
N ALA A 61 -8.43 1.54 10.19
CA ALA A 61 -8.36 1.51 11.65
C ALA A 61 -9.15 0.33 12.23
N GLU A 62 -10.35 0.07 11.69
CA GLU A 62 -11.17 -1.10 12.05
C GLU A 62 -10.45 -2.41 11.71
N PHE A 63 -9.92 -2.52 10.48
CA PHE A 63 -9.17 -3.70 10.03
C PHE A 63 -7.98 -4.04 10.95
N LEU A 64 -7.25 -3.02 11.42
CA LEU A 64 -6.11 -3.19 12.33
C LEU A 64 -6.50 -3.32 13.81
N GLY A 65 -7.75 -3.06 14.18
CA GLY A 65 -8.21 -3.05 15.57
C GLY A 65 -7.63 -1.90 16.40
N VAL A 66 -7.35 -0.75 15.77
CA VAL A 66 -6.80 0.45 16.43
C VAL A 66 -7.81 1.59 16.43
N LYS A 67 -7.61 2.59 17.30
CA LYS A 67 -8.55 3.72 17.41
C LYS A 67 -8.49 4.70 16.23
N HIS A 68 -7.30 4.88 15.65
CA HIS A 68 -7.05 5.87 14.60
C HIS A 68 -6.05 5.32 13.58
N ALA A 69 -6.26 5.67 12.32
CA ALA A 69 -5.30 5.50 11.24
C ALA A 69 -5.09 6.84 10.53
N VAL A 70 -3.85 7.10 10.10
CA VAL A 70 -3.50 8.28 9.31
C VAL A 70 -2.80 7.83 8.04
N THR A 71 -3.37 8.22 6.91
CA THR A 71 -2.88 7.94 5.57
C THR A 71 -1.74 8.87 5.17
N SER A 72 -0.82 8.33 4.38
CA SER A 72 0.25 9.09 3.75
C SER A 72 0.51 8.55 2.35
N THR A 73 1.42 9.17 1.60
CA THR A 73 1.69 8.82 0.21
C THR A 73 2.48 7.51 0.02
N SER A 74 3.13 7.01 1.07
CA SER A 74 3.90 5.76 1.03
C SER A 74 4.23 5.25 2.45
N GLY A 75 4.70 4.00 2.55
CA GLY A 75 5.20 3.46 3.82
C GLY A 75 6.37 4.26 4.40
N THR A 76 7.30 4.74 3.57
CA THR A 76 8.40 5.60 4.02
C THR A 76 7.90 6.93 4.58
N ALA A 77 6.93 7.55 3.92
CA ALA A 77 6.31 8.78 4.42
C ALA A 77 5.57 8.54 5.76
N ALA A 78 4.88 7.41 5.90
CA ALA A 78 4.23 7.02 7.15
C ALA A 78 5.23 6.91 8.30
N LEU A 79 6.38 6.27 8.07
CA LEU A 79 7.44 6.16 9.07
C LEU A 79 8.02 7.54 9.45
N HIS A 80 8.28 8.42 8.47
CA HIS A 80 8.72 9.79 8.76
C HIS A 80 7.71 10.58 9.59
N ILE A 81 6.41 10.45 9.30
CA ILE A 81 5.35 11.10 10.08
C ILE A 81 5.34 10.55 11.51
N ALA A 82 5.40 9.22 11.66
CA ALA A 82 5.38 8.58 12.97
C ALA A 82 6.58 8.98 13.83
N THR A 83 7.79 8.99 13.27
CA THR A 83 9.01 9.39 14.00
C THR A 83 9.04 10.89 14.31
N GLY A 84 8.53 11.73 13.40
CA GLY A 84 8.35 13.16 13.66
C GLY A 84 7.33 13.43 14.77
N ALA A 85 6.23 12.67 14.81
CA ALA A 85 5.17 12.83 15.80
C ALA A 85 5.60 12.49 17.24
N ILE A 86 6.53 11.54 17.40
CA ILE A 86 7.11 11.22 18.73
C ILE A 86 8.25 12.18 19.14
N GLY A 87 8.60 13.14 18.28
CA GLY A 87 9.56 14.20 18.61
C GLY A 87 11.01 13.73 18.72
N LEU A 88 11.45 12.79 17.87
CA LEU A 88 12.85 12.37 17.86
C LEU A 88 13.80 13.56 17.63
N GLY A 89 14.87 13.63 18.43
CA GLY A 89 15.88 14.68 18.38
C GLY A 89 17.30 14.13 18.29
N PRO A 90 18.30 15.02 18.15
CA PRO A 90 19.71 14.64 18.12
C PRO A 90 20.11 13.83 19.36
N GLY A 91 20.85 12.74 19.16
CA GLY A 91 21.29 11.84 20.24
C GLY A 91 20.26 10.80 20.68
N MET A 92 19.05 10.78 20.10
CA MET A 92 18.08 9.71 20.30
C MET A 92 18.29 8.57 19.28
N GLU A 93 17.99 7.35 19.70
CA GLU A 93 18.16 6.15 18.89
C GLU A 93 16.83 5.41 18.68
N VAL A 94 16.69 4.78 17.51
CA VAL A 94 15.57 3.89 17.17
C VAL A 94 16.15 2.52 16.85
N ILE A 95 15.71 1.50 17.56
CA ILE A 95 16.12 0.10 17.33
C ILE A 95 15.09 -0.55 16.42
N THR A 96 15.55 -1.25 15.37
CA THR A 96 14.71 -1.89 14.34
C THR A 96 15.07 -3.34 14.14
#